data_AF-A0AAV4F3E6-F1
#
_entry.id   AF-A0AAV4F3E6-F1
#
_cell.length_a   1.000
_cell.length_b   1.000
_cell.length_c   1.000
_cell.angle_alpha   90.00
_cell.angle_beta   90.00
_cell.angle_gamma   90.00
#
_symmetry.space_group_name_H-M   'P 1'
#
loop_
_entity.id
_entity.type
_entity.pdbx_description
1 polymer ?
#
loop_
_entity_poly.entity_id
_entity_poly.type
_entity_poly.pdbx_seq_one_letter_code
_entity_poly.pdbx_strand_id
1 'polypeptide(L)'
;MMRHELGLSDRDDDVSESGSVHSKRPGFNSRHCREQRRKENLHRGDKKRSSRSCAVTRPYKQEAISDLARAMGCTSKSKGSTPSSASVGYRRYYTDEDLRRALQAVKAGKAISTAARENNIPRITLHDYVHGKSSVGKRAGRAPGIPADIEDQIVQKVVFAAEAGFPITKMQLLSKVGCLVKRLNIQTQFKDDVPSNEYWRSLKKRYP
;
A
#
# COMPACT_ATOMS: atom_id res chain seq x y z
N MET A 1 33.39 -28.77 54.82
CA MET A 1 33.35 -28.32 53.42
C MET A 1 32.49 -27.07 53.36
N MET A 2 33.10 -25.96 52.94
CA MET A 2 32.63 -24.59 53.09
C MET A 2 31.38 -24.32 52.25
N ARG A 3 30.34 -23.74 52.86
CA ARG A 3 29.18 -23.18 52.16
C ARG A 3 29.55 -21.77 51.69
N HIS A 4 29.57 -21.56 50.38
CA HIS A 4 29.67 -20.24 49.78
C HIS A 4 28.27 -19.61 49.72
N GLU A 5 28.08 -18.56 50.50
CA GLU A 5 26.99 -17.60 50.40
C GLU A 5 27.18 -16.79 49.11
N LEU A 6 26.31 -16.98 48.12
CA LEU A 6 26.22 -16.07 46.97
C LEU A 6 25.03 -15.14 47.21
N GLY A 7 25.34 -13.94 47.68
CA GLY A 7 24.41 -12.82 47.75
C GLY A 7 24.00 -12.37 46.35
N LEU A 8 22.77 -12.69 45.98
CA LEU A 8 22.08 -12.06 44.88
C LEU A 8 21.45 -10.77 45.42
N SER A 9 22.11 -9.65 45.16
CA SER A 9 21.52 -8.32 45.29
C SER A 9 20.49 -8.15 44.18
N ASP A 10 19.21 -8.36 44.51
CA ASP A 10 18.09 -7.92 43.67
C ASP A 10 18.16 -6.39 43.54
N ARG A 11 18.53 -5.94 42.33
CA ARG A 11 18.35 -4.55 41.90
C ARG A 11 16.93 -4.45 41.37
N ASP A 12 16.04 -3.88 42.16
CA ASP A 12 14.73 -3.43 41.68
C ASP A 12 14.95 -2.27 40.69
N ASP A 13 14.96 -2.59 39.39
CA ASP A 13 14.90 -1.60 38.32
C ASP A 13 13.48 -1.01 38.27
N ASP A 14 13.40 0.22 38.77
CA ASP A 14 12.28 1.16 38.74
C ASP A 14 11.87 1.45 37.29
N VAL A 15 10.94 0.65 36.72
CA VAL A 15 10.29 0.96 35.44
C VAL A 15 9.21 2.02 35.69
N SER A 16 9.64 3.27 35.55
CA SER A 16 8.77 4.44 35.56
C SER A 16 7.72 4.35 34.43
N GLU A 17 6.47 4.13 34.83
CA GLU A 17 5.29 4.04 33.97
C GLU A 17 4.92 5.45 33.45
N SER A 18 5.54 5.87 32.35
CA SER A 18 5.16 7.12 31.67
C SER A 18 3.82 6.94 30.93
N GLY A 19 2.75 7.44 31.54
CA GLY A 19 1.40 7.44 31.01
C GLY A 19 1.29 8.08 29.62
N SER A 20 0.92 7.26 28.63
CA SER A 20 0.53 7.73 27.30
C SER A 20 -0.93 8.21 27.36
N VAL A 21 -1.10 9.50 27.64
CA VAL A 21 -2.39 10.20 27.60
C VAL A 21 -2.95 10.16 26.16
N HIS A 22 -3.84 9.20 25.89
CA HIS A 22 -4.57 9.10 24.63
C HIS A 22 -5.58 10.26 24.53
N SER A 23 -5.14 11.39 23.97
CA SER A 23 -6.03 12.49 23.62
C SER A 23 -6.97 12.05 22.49
N LYS A 24 -8.26 11.91 22.80
CA LYS A 24 -9.33 11.66 21.84
C LYS A 24 -9.34 12.81 20.82
N ARG A 25 -8.94 12.55 19.58
CA ARG A 25 -9.11 13.51 18.48
C ARG A 25 -10.61 13.75 18.27
N PRO A 26 -11.09 15.01 18.24
CA PRO A 26 -12.48 15.29 17.93
C PRO A 26 -12.79 14.88 16.48
N GLY A 27 -13.95 14.23 16.31
CA GLY A 27 -14.42 13.70 15.04
C GLY A 27 -14.53 14.77 13.96
N PHE A 28 -13.95 14.46 12.81
CA PHE A 28 -13.96 15.31 11.61
C PHE A 28 -15.36 15.31 10.98
N ASN A 29 -16.24 16.20 11.44
CA ASN A 29 -17.62 16.29 10.97
C ASN A 29 -17.67 17.08 9.64
N SER A 30 -17.66 16.35 8.52
CA SER A 30 -17.55 16.86 7.14
C SER A 30 -18.65 17.85 6.71
N ARG A 31 -19.77 17.92 7.45
CA ARG A 31 -20.85 18.88 7.17
C ARG A 31 -20.50 20.30 7.57
N HIS A 32 -19.75 20.49 8.66
CA HIS A 32 -19.44 21.83 9.18
C HIS A 32 -18.53 22.65 8.25
N CYS A 33 -17.58 21.99 7.58
CA CYS A 33 -16.68 22.64 6.63
C CYS A 33 -17.38 23.09 5.32
N ARG A 34 -18.46 22.39 4.93
CA ARG A 34 -19.28 22.76 3.76
C ARG A 34 -20.17 23.96 4.04
N GLU A 35 -20.66 24.07 5.28
CA GLU A 35 -21.46 25.21 5.76
C GLU A 35 -20.64 26.49 5.83
N GLN A 36 -19.39 26.42 6.32
CA GLN A 36 -18.51 27.58 6.45
C GLN A 36 -18.12 28.17 5.08
N ARG A 37 -17.85 27.33 4.06
CA ARG A 37 -17.60 27.79 2.68
C ARG A 37 -18.79 28.47 2.02
N ARG A 38 -20.02 28.11 2.42
CA ARG A 38 -21.24 28.74 1.90
C ARG A 38 -21.46 30.14 2.49
N LYS A 39 -21.08 30.34 3.75
CA LYS A 39 -21.19 31.64 4.43
C LYS A 39 -20.10 32.65 4.00
N GLU A 40 -18.89 32.18 3.68
CA GLU A 40 -17.82 33.05 3.16
C GLU A 40 -18.11 33.60 1.75
N ASN A 41 -18.91 32.90 0.94
CA ASN A 41 -19.23 33.33 -0.43
C ASN A 41 -20.35 34.38 -0.52
N LEU A 42 -21.07 34.65 0.57
CA LEU A 42 -22.18 35.62 0.58
C LEU A 42 -21.76 37.06 0.90
N HIS A 43 -20.48 37.33 1.20
CA HIS A 43 -19.98 38.66 1.58
C HIS A 43 -19.03 39.33 0.57
N ARG A 44 -18.90 38.80 -0.65
CA ARG A 44 -18.16 39.49 -1.73
C ARG A 44 -19.12 40.14 -2.72
N GLY A 45 -19.79 41.18 -2.23
CA GLY A 45 -20.55 42.11 -3.05
C GLY A 45 -19.65 42.97 -3.95
N ASP A 46 -20.09 43.08 -5.20
CA ASP A 46 -20.02 44.24 -6.09
C ASP A 46 -18.81 45.16 -6.02
N LYS A 47 -17.80 44.87 -6.85
CA LYS A 47 -16.94 45.93 -7.42
C LYS A 47 -17.21 46.03 -8.92
N LYS A 48 -17.92 47.10 -9.26
CA LYS A 48 -18.23 47.59 -10.61
C LYS A 48 -17.02 47.43 -11.55
N ARG A 49 -17.17 46.61 -12.58
CA ARG A 49 -16.23 46.53 -13.71
C ARG A 49 -16.41 47.79 -14.55
N SER A 50 -15.63 48.82 -14.23
CA SER A 50 -15.47 50.02 -15.05
C SER A 50 -15.03 49.62 -16.46
N SER A 51 -15.84 50.01 -17.44
CA SER A 51 -15.60 49.89 -18.86
C SER A 51 -14.39 50.72 -19.25
N ARG A 52 -13.22 50.09 -19.36
CA ARG A 52 -12.12 50.60 -20.18
C ARG A 52 -12.08 49.81 -21.47
N SER A 53 -12.65 50.43 -22.49
CA SER A 53 -12.45 50.13 -23.89
C SER A 53 -10.97 50.24 -24.24
N CYS A 54 -10.35 49.13 -24.62
CA CYS A 54 -9.12 49.10 -25.41
C CYS A 54 -9.28 47.97 -26.41
N ALA A 55 -9.90 48.29 -27.55
CA ALA A 55 -9.78 47.49 -28.74
C ALA A 55 -8.33 47.58 -29.23
N VAL A 56 -7.54 46.53 -28.97
CA VAL A 56 -6.37 46.20 -29.78
C VAL A 56 -6.38 44.70 -29.97
N THR A 57 -6.89 44.29 -31.14
CA THR A 57 -6.72 42.95 -31.69
C THR A 57 -5.23 42.70 -31.92
N ARG A 58 -4.58 41.93 -31.03
CA ARG A 58 -3.33 41.25 -31.36
C ARG A 58 -3.67 39.82 -31.75
N PRO A 59 -3.67 39.46 -33.05
CA PRO A 59 -3.73 38.06 -33.44
C PRO A 59 -2.39 37.41 -33.03
N TYR A 60 -2.41 36.64 -31.95
CA TYR A 60 -1.27 35.79 -31.61
C TYR A 60 -1.24 34.65 -32.63
N LYS A 61 -0.44 34.82 -33.68
CA LYS A 61 -0.18 33.78 -34.69
C LYS A 61 0.27 32.51 -33.96
N GLN A 62 -0.55 31.47 -34.04
CA GLN A 62 -0.25 30.10 -33.61
C GLN A 62 0.85 29.43 -34.46
N GLU A 63 1.35 30.10 -35.51
CA GLU A 63 2.19 29.49 -36.56
C GLU A 63 3.71 29.46 -36.25
N ALA A 64 4.20 30.06 -35.16
CA ALA A 64 5.65 30.26 -34.98
C ALA A 64 6.41 29.14 -34.24
N ILE A 65 5.74 28.07 -33.78
CA ILE A 65 6.40 26.98 -33.04
C ILE A 65 6.66 25.75 -33.93
N SER A 66 5.90 25.56 -35.02
CA SER A 66 6.07 24.43 -35.95
C SER A 66 7.25 24.60 -36.92
N ASP A 67 7.60 25.82 -37.28
CA ASP A 67 8.58 26.08 -38.34
C ASP A 67 10.03 26.02 -37.85
N LEU A 68 10.26 26.31 -36.57
CA LEU A 68 11.58 26.15 -35.92
C LEU A 68 11.95 24.66 -35.71
N ALA A 69 10.94 23.79 -35.56
CA ALA A 69 11.15 22.35 -35.42
C ALA A 69 11.50 21.64 -36.74
N ARG A 70 11.28 22.28 -37.90
CA ARG A 70 11.54 21.71 -39.23
C ARG A 70 12.96 22.00 -39.76
N ALA A 71 13.63 23.03 -39.25
CA ALA A 71 14.98 23.42 -39.68
C ALA A 71 16.12 22.59 -39.05
N MET A 72 15.85 21.84 -37.98
CA MET A 72 16.87 21.17 -37.15
C MET A 72 17.00 19.66 -37.35
N GLY A 73 16.26 19.04 -38.29
CA GLY A 73 16.56 17.68 -38.78
C GLY A 73 16.73 16.55 -37.74
N CYS A 74 16.14 16.67 -36.54
CA CYS A 74 16.21 15.69 -35.45
C CYS A 74 15.11 16.10 -34.43
N THR A 75 14.16 15.28 -34.01
CA THR A 75 14.27 13.90 -33.54
C THR A 75 12.97 13.15 -33.81
N SER A 76 13.10 11.91 -34.27
CA SER A 76 12.02 10.94 -34.27
C SER A 76 11.47 10.79 -32.85
N LYS A 77 10.27 11.31 -32.61
CA LYS A 77 9.51 11.01 -31.39
C LYS A 77 9.18 9.52 -31.44
N SER A 78 10.02 8.69 -30.82
CA SER A 78 9.74 7.27 -30.62
C SER A 78 8.40 7.19 -29.89
N LYS A 79 7.35 6.82 -30.64
CA LYS A 79 6.05 6.50 -30.06
C LYS A 79 6.30 5.29 -29.17
N GLY A 80 6.25 5.50 -27.85
CA GLY A 80 6.12 4.39 -26.91
C GLY A 80 4.94 3.54 -27.37
N SER A 81 5.19 2.26 -27.62
CA SER A 81 4.18 1.28 -27.99
C SER A 81 3.08 1.27 -26.93
N THR A 82 1.94 1.89 -27.22
CA THR A 82 0.75 1.74 -26.37
C THR A 82 0.13 0.39 -26.71
N PRO A 83 0.11 -0.59 -25.78
CA PRO A 83 -0.44 -1.90 -26.06
C PRO A 83 -1.95 -1.83 -26.32
N SER A 84 -2.35 -2.52 -27.38
CA SER A 84 -3.70 -2.72 -27.87
C SER A 84 -4.68 -3.20 -26.77
N SER A 85 -5.89 -2.65 -26.81
CA SER A 85 -6.96 -2.74 -25.82
C SER A 85 -7.70 -4.08 -25.80
N ALA A 86 -7.05 -5.16 -25.37
CA ALA A 86 -7.72 -6.43 -25.08
C ALA A 86 -7.68 -6.72 -23.56
N SER A 87 -8.82 -6.50 -22.88
CA SER A 87 -9.14 -6.89 -21.48
C SER A 87 -7.96 -6.95 -20.50
N VAL A 88 -7.16 -5.88 -20.44
CA VAL A 88 -5.96 -5.84 -19.61
C VAL A 88 -6.36 -5.54 -18.17
N GLY A 89 -6.46 -6.58 -17.34
CA GLY A 89 -6.41 -6.40 -15.88
C GLY A 89 -5.21 -5.51 -15.53
N TYR A 90 -5.37 -4.58 -14.58
CA TYR A 90 -4.35 -3.58 -14.23
C TYR A 90 -2.99 -4.25 -13.93
N ARG A 91 -2.14 -4.37 -14.95
CA ARG A 91 -0.83 -5.00 -14.86
C ARG A 91 0.15 -3.93 -14.43
N ARG A 92 0.81 -4.14 -13.29
CA ARG A 92 1.93 -3.29 -12.87
C ARG A 92 3.03 -3.38 -13.93
N TYR A 93 3.46 -2.22 -14.43
CA TYR A 93 4.49 -2.10 -15.47
C TYR A 93 5.93 -2.10 -14.92
N TYR A 94 6.10 -2.01 -13.60
CA TYR A 94 7.39 -1.95 -12.91
C TYR A 94 7.62 -3.21 -12.08
N THR A 95 8.89 -3.60 -11.92
CA THR A 95 9.29 -4.73 -11.07
C THR A 95 9.47 -4.28 -9.61
N ASP A 96 9.50 -5.24 -8.68
CA ASP A 96 9.82 -4.94 -7.29
C ASP A 96 11.27 -4.42 -7.13
N GLU A 97 12.19 -4.80 -8.01
CA GLU A 97 13.57 -4.30 -8.00
C GLU A 97 13.66 -2.83 -8.41
N ASP A 98 12.91 -2.42 -9.45
CA ASP A 98 12.83 -1.01 -9.86
C ASP A 98 12.31 -0.16 -8.71
N LEU A 99 11.31 -0.68 -7.98
CA LEU A 99 10.73 -0.02 -6.82
C LEU A 99 11.75 0.09 -5.67
N ARG A 100 12.52 -0.96 -5.39
CA ARG A 100 13.59 -0.92 -4.38
C ARG A 100 14.66 0.12 -4.73
N ARG A 101 15.11 0.15 -5.99
CA ARG A 101 16.09 1.13 -6.49
C ARG A 101 15.56 2.56 -6.35
N ALA A 102 14.31 2.80 -6.76
CA ALA A 102 13.68 4.10 -6.63
C ALA A 102 13.56 4.55 -5.16
N LEU A 103 13.20 3.65 -4.25
CA LEU A 103 13.12 3.96 -2.81
C LEU A 103 14.51 4.25 -2.20
N GLN A 104 15.55 3.52 -2.61
CA GLN A 104 16.93 3.81 -2.21
C GLN A 104 17.39 5.18 -2.71
N ALA A 105 17.09 5.53 -3.96
CA ALA A 105 17.37 6.85 -4.54
C ALA A 105 16.69 7.98 -3.75
N VAL A 106 15.42 7.81 -3.36
CA VAL A 106 14.71 8.78 -2.53
C VAL A 106 15.33 8.89 -1.12
N LYS A 107 15.73 7.77 -0.52
CA LYS A 107 16.46 7.76 0.75
C LYS A 107 17.82 8.46 0.67
N ALA A 108 18.50 8.37 -0.47
CA ALA A 108 19.75 9.08 -0.76
C ALA A 108 19.56 10.60 -1.03
N GLY A 109 18.32 11.12 -0.95
CA GLY A 109 18.01 12.53 -1.10
C GLY A 109 17.61 12.96 -2.52
N LYS A 110 17.46 12.03 -3.48
CA LYS A 110 16.92 12.38 -4.80
C LYS A 110 15.44 12.75 -4.71
N ALA A 111 15.01 13.71 -5.53
CA ALA A 111 13.61 14.06 -5.66
C ALA A 111 12.77 12.88 -6.19
N ILE A 112 11.56 12.70 -5.65
CA ILE A 112 10.62 11.62 -6.01
C ILE A 112 10.34 11.61 -7.53
N SER A 113 10.21 12.78 -8.16
CA SER A 113 9.97 12.90 -9.60
C SER A 113 11.14 12.35 -10.43
N THR A 114 12.37 12.65 -10.04
CA THR A 114 13.58 12.19 -10.73
C THR A 114 13.74 10.69 -10.58
N ALA A 115 13.63 10.18 -9.36
CA ALA A 115 13.72 8.74 -9.08
C ALA A 115 12.62 7.94 -9.81
N ALA A 116 11.40 8.48 -9.91
CA ALA A 116 10.30 7.87 -10.64
C ALA A 116 10.57 7.79 -12.16
N ARG A 117 11.12 8.86 -12.76
CA ARG A 117 11.46 8.89 -14.19
C ARG A 117 12.62 7.95 -14.54
N GLU A 118 13.65 7.90 -13.70
CA GLU A 118 14.81 7.01 -13.89
C GLU A 118 14.40 5.52 -13.86
N ASN A 119 13.43 5.15 -13.01
CA ASN A 119 13.01 3.77 -12.81
C ASN A 119 11.69 3.40 -13.55
N ASN A 120 11.15 4.30 -14.39
CA ASN A 120 9.88 4.10 -15.11
C ASN A 120 8.67 3.77 -14.19
N ILE A 121 8.64 4.34 -12.99
CA ILE A 121 7.55 4.14 -12.02
C ILE A 121 6.63 5.37 -12.05
N PRO A 122 5.29 5.22 -11.99
CA PRO A 122 4.41 6.36 -11.83
C PRO A 122 4.74 7.13 -10.55
N ARG A 123 4.85 8.46 -10.66
CA ARG A 123 5.20 9.35 -9.53
C ARG A 123 4.30 9.13 -8.31
N ILE A 124 2.99 8.97 -8.52
CA ILE A 124 2.00 8.76 -7.44
C ILE A 124 2.27 7.45 -6.71
N THR A 125 2.62 6.39 -7.45
CA THR A 125 2.96 5.10 -6.88
C THR A 125 4.17 5.23 -5.96
N LEU A 126 5.27 5.80 -6.43
CA LEU A 126 6.47 5.98 -5.60
C LEU A 126 6.18 6.82 -4.35
N HIS A 127 5.38 7.89 -4.49
CA HIS A 127 4.92 8.69 -3.36
C HIS A 127 4.13 7.87 -2.34
N ASP A 128 3.20 7.01 -2.76
CA ASP A 128 2.42 6.16 -1.83
C ASP A 128 3.30 5.16 -1.05
N TYR A 129 4.39 4.68 -1.66
CA TYR A 129 5.39 3.87 -0.96
C TYR A 129 6.23 4.67 0.05
N VAL A 130 6.62 5.91 -0.30
CA VAL A 130 7.36 6.79 0.61
C VAL A 130 6.51 7.17 1.83
N HIS A 131 5.21 7.41 1.64
CA HIS A 131 4.27 7.72 2.72
C HIS A 131 3.71 6.48 3.44
N GLY A 132 4.20 5.29 3.14
CA GLY A 132 3.84 4.06 3.85
C GLY A 132 2.43 3.53 3.59
N LYS A 133 1.71 4.04 2.59
CA LYS A 133 0.39 3.49 2.20
C LYS A 133 0.51 2.11 1.58
N SER A 134 1.64 1.83 0.93
CA SER A 134 1.98 0.54 0.33
C SER A 134 3.36 0.13 0.80
N SER A 135 3.56 -1.17 1.04
CA SER A 135 4.87 -1.73 1.36
C SER A 135 5.34 -2.66 0.25
N VAL A 136 6.65 -2.71 0.05
CA VAL A 136 7.28 -3.58 -0.96
C VAL A 136 6.95 -5.04 -0.63
N GLY A 137 6.55 -5.82 -1.64
CA GLY A 137 6.22 -7.24 -1.48
C GLY A 137 4.82 -7.57 -0.94
N LYS A 138 4.01 -6.58 -0.52
CA LYS A 138 2.61 -6.85 -0.18
C LYS A 138 1.79 -7.08 -1.45
N ARG A 139 1.07 -8.20 -1.49
CA ARG A 139 0.09 -8.49 -2.54
C ARG A 139 -1.07 -7.50 -2.46
N ALA A 140 -1.59 -7.11 -3.62
CA ALA A 140 -2.80 -6.30 -3.69
C ALA A 140 -4.00 -7.11 -3.17
N GLY A 141 -4.87 -6.45 -2.42
CA GLY A 141 -6.08 -7.05 -1.86
C GLY A 141 -6.03 -7.23 -0.33
N ARG A 142 -7.07 -7.88 0.20
CA ARG A 142 -7.19 -8.14 1.63
C ARG A 142 -6.14 -9.15 2.08
N ALA A 143 -5.60 -8.96 3.29
CA ALA A 143 -4.78 -9.98 3.92
C ALA A 143 -5.57 -11.30 4.08
N PRO A 144 -4.88 -12.47 4.03
CA PRO A 144 -5.47 -13.75 4.34
C PRO A 144 -6.16 -13.75 5.71
N GLY A 145 -7.22 -14.56 5.86
CA GLY A 145 -7.94 -14.68 7.14
C GLY A 145 -7.07 -15.32 8.23
N ILE A 146 -6.22 -16.27 7.86
CA ILE A 146 -5.23 -16.91 8.75
C ILE A 146 -3.86 -16.31 8.44
N PRO A 147 -3.05 -15.93 9.45
CA PRO A 147 -1.70 -15.41 9.21
C PRO A 147 -0.79 -16.47 8.58
N ALA A 148 0.14 -16.02 7.74
CA ALA A 148 1.05 -16.91 6.98
C ALA A 148 1.85 -17.85 7.89
N ASP A 149 2.33 -17.36 9.02
CA ASP A 149 3.12 -18.15 9.98
C ASP A 149 2.36 -19.38 10.51
N ILE A 150 1.03 -19.26 10.67
CA ILE A 150 0.18 -20.36 11.12
C ILE A 150 -0.13 -21.30 9.95
N GLU A 151 -0.32 -20.76 8.73
CA GLU A 151 -0.49 -21.58 7.53
C GLU A 151 0.74 -22.46 7.27
N ASP A 152 1.95 -21.92 7.43
CA ASP A 152 3.20 -22.66 7.27
C ASP A 152 3.28 -23.84 8.25
N GLN A 153 2.94 -23.62 9.52
CA GLN A 153 2.90 -24.70 10.52
C GLN A 153 1.84 -25.77 10.20
N ILE A 154 0.69 -25.37 9.65
CA ILE A 154 -0.34 -26.32 9.22
C ILE A 154 0.20 -27.19 8.09
N VAL A 155 0.85 -26.59 7.09
CA VAL A 155 1.43 -27.31 5.94
C VAL A 155 2.54 -28.25 6.39
N GLN A 156 3.46 -27.79 7.23
CA GLN A 156 4.53 -28.63 7.79
C GLN A 156 3.98 -29.88 8.49
N LYS A 157 2.92 -29.73 9.30
CA LYS A 157 2.27 -30.88 9.96
C LYS A 157 1.59 -31.83 8.98
N VAL A 158 1.05 -31.33 7.87
CA VAL A 158 0.46 -32.17 6.82
C VAL A 158 1.55 -32.97 6.10
N VAL A 159 2.66 -32.32 5.76
CA VAL A 159 3.82 -32.98 5.12
C VAL A 159 4.40 -34.04 6.05
N PHE A 160 4.66 -33.69 7.31
CA PHE A 160 5.16 -34.64 8.32
C PHE A 160 4.23 -35.85 8.51
N ALA A 161 2.92 -35.62 8.56
CA ALA A 161 1.95 -36.72 8.67
C ALA A 161 1.95 -37.62 7.42
N ALA A 162 2.07 -37.03 6.23
CA ALA A 162 2.18 -37.79 4.98
C ALA A 162 3.46 -38.63 4.93
N GLU A 163 4.60 -38.08 5.33
CA GLU A 163 5.89 -38.78 5.42
C GLU A 163 5.86 -39.92 6.45
N ALA A 164 5.14 -39.74 7.56
CA ALA A 164 4.92 -40.78 8.56
C ALA A 164 3.92 -41.88 8.13
N GLY A 165 3.37 -41.80 6.91
CA GLY A 165 2.42 -42.78 6.38
C GLY A 165 0.94 -42.51 6.69
N PHE A 166 0.63 -41.33 7.24
CA PHE A 166 -0.73 -40.91 7.60
C PHE A 166 -1.16 -39.65 6.82
N PRO A 167 -1.46 -39.76 5.51
CA PRO A 167 -1.87 -38.62 4.71
C PRO A 167 -3.20 -38.04 5.24
N ILE A 168 -3.22 -36.72 5.45
CA ILE A 168 -4.40 -36.01 5.96
C ILE A 168 -5.34 -35.69 4.81
N THR A 169 -6.60 -36.10 4.92
CA THR A 169 -7.63 -35.77 3.93
C THR A 169 -8.05 -34.30 4.04
N LYS A 170 -8.57 -33.75 2.95
CA LYS A 170 -9.08 -32.36 2.91
C LYS A 170 -10.09 -32.06 4.02
N MET A 171 -11.05 -32.95 4.27
CA MET A 171 -12.07 -32.73 5.31
C MET A 171 -11.45 -32.67 6.70
N GLN A 172 -10.53 -33.60 7.01
CA GLN A 172 -9.80 -33.60 8.27
C GLN A 172 -8.97 -32.32 8.44
N LEU A 173 -8.35 -31.83 7.37
CA LEU A 173 -7.60 -30.57 7.41
C LEU A 173 -8.52 -29.40 7.75
N LEU A 174 -9.64 -29.24 7.04
CA LEU A 174 -10.57 -28.14 7.29
C LEU A 174 -11.15 -28.18 8.71
N SER A 175 -11.52 -29.36 9.21
CA SER A 175 -11.97 -29.53 10.60
C SER A 175 -10.88 -29.14 11.60
N LYS A 176 -9.64 -29.59 11.40
CA LYS A 176 -8.50 -29.24 12.27
C LYS A 176 -8.21 -27.74 12.25
N VAL A 177 -8.23 -27.12 11.08
CA VAL A 177 -8.01 -25.67 10.94
C VAL A 177 -9.13 -24.88 11.62
N GLY A 178 -10.39 -25.30 11.49
CA GLY A 178 -11.50 -24.69 12.24
C GLY A 178 -11.32 -24.80 13.75
N CYS A 179 -10.89 -25.96 14.25
CA CYS A 179 -10.55 -26.12 15.67
C CYS A 179 -9.38 -25.20 16.09
N LEU A 180 -8.37 -25.02 15.24
CA LEU A 180 -7.24 -24.13 15.50
C LEU A 180 -7.67 -22.67 15.59
N VAL A 181 -8.52 -22.21 14.66
CA VAL A 181 -9.05 -20.83 14.67
C VAL A 181 -9.80 -20.54 15.97
N LYS A 182 -10.66 -21.48 16.41
CA LYS A 182 -11.39 -21.37 17.68
C LYS A 182 -10.47 -21.36 18.89
N ARG A 183 -9.47 -22.25 18.93
CA ARG A 183 -8.51 -22.35 20.04
C ARG A 183 -7.61 -21.12 20.17
N LEU A 184 -7.18 -20.56 19.04
CA LEU A 184 -6.28 -19.40 18.99
C LEU A 184 -7.04 -18.06 18.97
N ASN A 185 -8.38 -18.09 18.97
CA ASN A 185 -9.25 -16.91 18.87
C ASN A 185 -8.86 -15.97 17.72
N ILE A 186 -8.52 -16.54 16.56
CA ILE A 186 -8.12 -15.76 15.39
C ILE A 186 -9.37 -15.13 14.79
N GLN A 187 -9.39 -13.80 14.66
CA GLN A 187 -10.48 -13.10 14.00
C GLN A 187 -10.42 -13.34 12.48
N THR A 188 -11.18 -14.32 12.02
CA THR A 188 -11.28 -14.66 10.60
C THR A 188 -12.61 -14.18 10.02
N GLN A 189 -12.70 -14.13 8.69
CA GLN A 189 -13.96 -13.88 7.98
C GLN A 189 -14.72 -15.18 7.68
N PHE A 190 -14.27 -16.30 8.23
CA PHE A 190 -14.92 -17.58 7.99
C PHE A 190 -16.31 -17.57 8.60
N LYS A 191 -17.26 -18.22 7.91
CA LYS A 191 -18.59 -18.42 8.46
C LYS A 191 -18.47 -19.45 9.59
N ASP A 192 -18.91 -19.09 10.78
CA ASP A 192 -18.90 -19.95 11.98
C ASP A 192 -17.51 -20.51 12.37
N ASP A 193 -16.45 -19.75 12.04
CA ASP A 193 -15.04 -20.14 12.20
C ASP A 193 -14.65 -21.44 11.45
N VAL A 194 -15.44 -21.83 10.45
CA VAL A 194 -15.19 -23.01 9.63
C VAL A 194 -14.56 -22.59 8.29
N PRO A 195 -13.31 -23.01 8.00
CA PRO A 195 -12.67 -22.71 6.73
C PRO A 195 -13.45 -23.31 5.56
N SER A 196 -13.68 -22.49 4.53
CA SER A 196 -14.45 -22.88 3.35
C SER A 196 -13.62 -23.67 2.35
N ASN A 197 -14.27 -24.21 1.31
CA ASN A 197 -13.59 -24.84 0.19
C ASN A 197 -12.63 -23.86 -0.54
N GLU A 198 -12.92 -22.56 -0.49
CA GLU A 198 -12.09 -21.52 -1.09
C GLU A 198 -10.76 -21.34 -0.36
N TYR A 199 -10.77 -21.51 0.96
CA TYR A 199 -9.54 -21.54 1.75
C TYR A 199 -8.61 -22.68 1.28
N TRP A 200 -9.14 -23.89 1.11
CA TRP A 200 -8.36 -25.04 0.62
C TRP A 200 -7.75 -24.80 -0.76
N ARG A 201 -8.53 -24.28 -1.72
CA ARG A 201 -8.02 -23.95 -3.07
C ARG A 201 -6.92 -22.91 -3.01
N SER A 202 -7.11 -21.88 -2.19
CA SER A 202 -6.14 -20.82 -2.01
C SER A 202 -4.84 -21.32 -1.36
N LEU A 203 -4.95 -22.24 -0.38
CA LEU A 203 -3.81 -22.89 0.26
C LEU A 203 -3.00 -23.70 -0.76
N LYS A 204 -3.67 -24.58 -1.52
CA LYS A 204 -3.01 -25.39 -2.58
C LYS A 204 -2.37 -24.55 -3.69
N LYS A 205 -2.92 -23.37 -3.97
CA LYS A 205 -2.31 -22.43 -4.93
C LYS A 205 -1.03 -21.76 -4.39
N ARG A 206 -0.93 -21.58 -3.07
CA ARG A 206 0.25 -21.01 -2.42
C ARG A 206 1.34 -22.07 -2.19
N TYR A 207 0.92 -23.27 -1.80
CA TYR A 207 1.78 -24.41 -1.49
C TYR A 207 1.43 -25.54 -2.48
N PRO A 208 2.11 -25.62 -3.64
CA PRO A 208 1.86 -26.65 -4.64
C PRO A 208 2.29 -28.04 -4.18
#